data_AF-A0A3C0BE18-F1
#
_entry.id   AF-A0A3C0BE18-F1
#
_cell.length_a   1.000
_cell.length_b   1.000
_cell.length_c   1.000
_cell.angle_alpha   90.00
_cell.angle_beta   90.00
_cell.angle_gamma   90.00
#
_symmetry.space_group_name_H-M   'P 1'
#
loop_
_entity.id
_entity.type
_entity.pdbx_description
1 polymer ?
#
loop_
_entity_poly.entity_id
_entity_poly.type
_entity_poly.pdbx_seq_one_letter_code
_entity_poly.pdbx_strand_id
1 'polypeptide(L)'
;MKRTVLLKLLGIFMPLLILSCNPVSKLGKDPEVLKWQQEVSTLKAMPVSYAPATLLFVGSSSIRLWDSIQKDMFPYPAINRGYGGAKLKDFTFYANELTAP
;
A
#
# COMPACT_ATOMS: atom_id res chain seq x y z
N MET A 1 -23.37 37.59 -20.53
CA MET A 1 -22.89 37.63 -19.13
C MET A 1 -23.24 36.42 -18.26
N LYS A 2 -24.36 35.69 -18.44
CA LYS A 2 -24.76 34.60 -17.53
C LYS A 2 -24.07 33.24 -17.77
N ARG A 3 -23.67 32.91 -19.00
CA ARG A 3 -23.02 31.62 -19.36
C ARG A 3 -21.59 31.46 -18.82
N THR A 4 -20.81 32.53 -18.83
CA THR A 4 -19.39 32.51 -18.39
C THR A 4 -19.26 32.41 -16.87
N VAL A 5 -20.22 32.95 -16.12
CA VAL A 5 -20.29 32.82 -14.65
C VAL A 5 -20.73 31.41 -14.26
N LEU A 6 -21.69 30.81 -15.00
CA LEU A 6 -22.12 29.43 -14.80
C LEU A 6 -21.01 28.40 -15.07
N LEU A 7 -20.22 28.60 -16.15
CA LEU A 7 -19.05 27.75 -16.44
C LEU A 7 -17.95 27.86 -15.37
N LYS A 8 -17.72 29.05 -14.82
CA LYS A 8 -16.73 29.27 -13.74
C LYS A 8 -17.18 28.68 -12.41
N LEU A 9 -18.47 28.75 -12.08
CA LEU A 9 -19.06 28.09 -10.89
C LEU A 9 -19.01 26.56 -11.01
N LEU A 10 -19.24 26.00 -12.20
CA LEU A 10 -19.12 24.56 -12.46
C LEU A 10 -17.66 24.09 -12.34
N GLY A 11 -16.70 24.90 -12.80
CA GLY A 11 -15.27 24.60 -12.72
C GLY A 11 -14.67 24.64 -11.31
N ILE A 12 -15.25 25.41 -10.39
CA ILE A 12 -14.81 25.50 -8.99
C ILE A 12 -15.44 24.40 -8.10
N PHE A 13 -16.62 23.88 -8.46
CA PHE A 13 -17.28 22.80 -7.71
C PHE A 13 -16.77 21.39 -8.04
N MET A 14 -16.25 21.17 -9.24
CA MET A 14 -15.76 19.86 -9.71
C MET A 14 -14.58 19.26 -8.91
N PRO A 15 -13.57 20.03 -8.45
CA PRO A 15 -12.45 19.44 -7.69
C PRO A 15 -12.80 19.08 -6.24
N LEU A 16 -13.87 19.63 -5.65
CA LEU A 16 -14.26 19.32 -4.26
C LEU A 16 -14.88 17.91 -4.10
N LEU A 17 -15.55 17.41 -5.15
CA LEU A 17 -16.20 16.09 -5.12
C LEU A 17 -15.18 14.93 -5.06
N ILE A 18 -14.00 15.11 -5.64
CA ILE A 18 -12.97 14.07 -5.79
C ILE A 18 -12.26 13.78 -4.44
N LEU A 19 -12.20 14.75 -3.53
CA LEU A 19 -11.57 14.61 -2.22
C LEU A 19 -12.47 13.91 -1.18
N SER A 20 -13.79 13.87 -1.41
CA SER A 20 -14.74 13.33 -0.43
C SER A 20 -14.71 11.79 -0.33
N CYS A 21 -14.18 11.10 -1.34
CA CYS A 21 -14.27 9.64 -1.46
C CYS A 21 -12.89 8.96 -1.55
N ASN A 22 -11.93 9.37 -0.71
CA ASN A 22 -10.67 8.64 -0.59
C ASN A 22 -10.76 7.61 0.57
N PRO A 23 -11.03 6.32 0.31
CA PRO A 23 -11.16 5.30 1.35
C PRO A 23 -9.87 5.11 2.17
N VAL A 24 -8.70 5.42 1.60
CA VAL A 24 -7.39 5.33 2.29
C VAL A 24 -7.34 6.25 3.50
N SER A 25 -7.89 7.47 3.38
CA SER A 25 -7.95 8.44 4.49
C SER A 25 -8.79 7.94 5.67
N LYS A 26 -9.81 7.11 5.40
CA LYS A 26 -10.65 6.51 6.44
C LYS A 26 -9.92 5.34 7.12
N LEU A 27 -9.17 4.55 6.35
CA LEU A 27 -8.35 3.45 6.87
C LEU A 27 -7.25 3.95 7.81
N GLY A 28 -6.65 5.11 7.51
CA GLY A 28 -5.63 5.73 8.38
C GLY A 28 -6.12 6.23 9.74
N LYS A 29 -7.41 6.06 10.06
CA LYS A 29 -8.00 6.34 11.37
C LYS A 29 -8.53 5.07 12.05
N ASP A 30 -8.49 3.93 11.37
CA ASP A 30 -8.98 2.65 11.90
C ASP A 30 -7.89 2.00 12.78
N PRO A 31 -8.12 1.84 14.10
CA PRO A 31 -7.13 1.20 14.99
C PRO A 31 -6.74 -0.21 14.56
N GLU A 32 -7.65 -0.95 13.90
CA GLU A 32 -7.36 -2.30 13.39
C GLU A 32 -6.36 -2.30 12.24
N VAL A 33 -6.28 -1.19 11.49
CA VAL A 33 -5.28 -0.98 10.45
C VAL A 33 -3.98 -0.48 11.11
N LEU A 34 -4.08 0.56 11.95
CA LEU A 34 -2.92 1.24 12.53
C LEU A 34 -2.05 0.36 13.43
N LYS A 35 -2.60 -0.72 14.01
CA LYS A 35 -1.81 -1.67 14.81
C LYS A 35 -0.62 -2.28 14.07
N TRP A 36 -0.64 -2.30 12.73
CA TRP A 36 0.44 -2.85 11.89
C TRP A 36 1.57 -1.84 11.59
N GLN A 37 1.43 -0.57 11.97
CA GLN A 37 2.36 0.49 11.61
C GLN A 37 3.82 0.15 11.96
N GLN A 38 4.05 -0.41 13.15
CA GLN A 38 5.39 -0.76 13.60
C GLN A 38 6.00 -1.90 12.77
N GLU A 39 5.21 -2.92 12.45
CA GLU A 39 5.67 -4.07 11.66
C GLU A 39 5.95 -3.63 10.21
N VAL A 40 5.03 -2.87 9.60
CA VAL A 40 5.23 -2.31 8.24
C VAL A 40 6.45 -1.40 8.18
N SER A 41 6.65 -0.53 9.18
CA SER A 41 7.83 0.33 9.25
C SER A 41 9.13 -0.48 9.32
N THR A 42 9.12 -1.57 10.10
CA THR A 42 10.25 -2.50 10.19
C THR A 42 10.50 -3.15 8.83
N LEU A 43 9.45 -3.67 8.18
CA LEU A 43 9.54 -4.33 6.88
C LEU A 43 10.07 -3.42 5.77
N LYS A 44 9.65 -2.14 5.79
CA LYS A 44 10.14 -1.11 4.87
C LYS A 44 11.62 -0.81 5.10
N ALA A 45 12.06 -0.75 6.35
CA ALA A 45 13.44 -0.45 6.71
C ALA A 45 14.40 -1.64 6.54
N MET A 46 13.90 -2.86 6.31
CA MET A 46 14.76 -4.03 6.12
C MET A 46 15.67 -3.81 4.91
N PRO A 47 16.99 -4.02 5.06
CA PRO A 47 17.92 -3.91 3.95
C PRO A 47 17.61 -5.02 2.93
N VAL A 48 17.39 -4.62 1.69
CA VAL A 48 17.11 -5.55 0.60
C VAL A 48 18.01 -5.24 -0.59
N SER A 49 18.51 -6.30 -1.22
CA SER A 49 19.31 -6.18 -2.44
C SER A 49 18.37 -6.14 -3.64
N TYR A 50 18.30 -5.00 -4.31
CA TYR A 50 17.53 -4.83 -5.55
C TYR A 50 18.36 -5.24 -6.77
N ALA A 51 18.78 -6.49 -6.82
CA ALA A 51 19.34 -7.05 -8.04
C ALA A 51 18.28 -7.00 -9.16
N PRO A 52 18.68 -6.94 -10.45
CA PRO A 52 17.74 -6.99 -11.55
C PRO A 52 16.80 -8.20 -11.43
N ALA A 53 15.53 -8.00 -11.76
CA ALA A 53 14.48 -9.03 -11.69
C ALA A 53 14.23 -9.60 -10.27
N THR A 54 14.47 -8.82 -9.21
CA THR A 54 14.04 -9.18 -7.85
C THR A 54 12.51 -9.14 -7.72
N LEU A 55 11.93 -10.18 -7.12
CA LEU A 55 10.50 -10.34 -6.88
C LEU A 55 10.14 -9.90 -5.46
N LEU A 56 9.21 -8.96 -5.31
CA LEU A 56 8.68 -8.56 -4.01
C LEU A 56 7.37 -9.30 -3.71
N PHE A 57 7.32 -9.95 -2.56
CA PHE A 57 6.13 -10.63 -2.05
C PHE A 57 5.57 -9.88 -0.85
N VAL A 58 4.28 -9.53 -0.95
CA VAL A 58 3.49 -8.90 0.11
C VAL A 58 2.24 -9.73 0.36
N GLY A 59 1.85 -9.86 1.62
CA GLY A 59 0.67 -10.64 2.00
C GLY A 59 0.70 -11.01 3.47
N SER A 60 -0.28 -11.79 3.91
CA SER A 60 -0.44 -12.08 5.33
C SER A 60 0.39 -13.29 5.79
N SER A 61 -0.19 -14.21 6.56
CA SER A 61 0.49 -15.39 7.09
C SER A 61 1.09 -16.28 6.02
N SER A 62 0.41 -16.47 4.88
CA SER A 62 0.92 -17.35 3.81
C SER A 62 2.20 -16.82 3.16
N ILE A 63 2.38 -15.50 3.13
CA ILE A 63 3.62 -14.89 2.62
C ILE A 63 4.64 -14.81 3.74
N ARG A 64 4.25 -14.29 4.92
CA ARG A 64 5.14 -14.16 6.08
C ARG A 64 5.83 -15.47 6.45
N LEU A 65 5.11 -16.59 6.36
CA LEU A 65 5.58 -17.91 6.77
C LEU A 65 6.13 -18.75 5.61
N TRP A 66 6.39 -18.13 4.45
CA TRP A 66 6.97 -18.83 3.30
C TRP A 66 8.49 -18.95 3.43
N ASP A 67 8.94 -19.87 4.29
CA ASP A 67 10.36 -20.04 4.62
C ASP A 67 11.22 -20.47 3.42
N SER A 68 10.64 -21.17 2.45
CA SER A 68 11.32 -21.65 1.24
C SER A 68 11.31 -20.65 0.06
N ILE A 69 10.79 -19.44 0.23
CA ILE A 69 10.51 -18.51 -0.89
C ILE A 69 11.72 -18.23 -1.79
N GLN A 70 12.93 -18.14 -1.21
CA GLN A 70 14.15 -17.91 -1.97
C GLN A 70 14.50 -19.10 -2.87
N LYS A 71 14.27 -20.32 -2.39
CA LYS A 71 14.50 -21.55 -3.17
C LYS A 71 13.44 -21.68 -4.26
N ASP A 72 12.19 -21.41 -3.93
CA ASP A 72 11.07 -21.62 -4.84
C ASP A 72 11.08 -20.62 -6.01
N MET A 73 11.61 -19.41 -5.78
CA MET A 73 11.68 -18.35 -6.79
C MET A 73 12.99 -18.33 -7.58
N PHE A 74 13.92 -19.23 -7.30
CA PHE A 74 15.16 -19.35 -8.07
C PHE A 74 14.87 -19.47 -9.58
N PRO A 75 15.59 -18.73 -10.46
CA PRO A 75 16.80 -17.94 -10.21
C PRO A 75 16.56 -16.49 -9.77
N TYR A 76 15.32 -16.08 -9.54
CA TYR A 76 14.98 -14.71 -9.16
C TYR A 76 15.15 -14.49 -7.65
N PRO A 77 15.87 -13.45 -7.21
CA PRO A 77 15.90 -13.06 -5.80
C PRO A 77 14.49 -12.70 -5.33
N ALA A 78 14.09 -13.16 -4.15
CA ALA A 78 12.80 -12.81 -3.56
C ALA A 78 12.97 -11.89 -2.35
N ILE A 79 12.06 -10.95 -2.16
CA ILE A 79 11.92 -10.13 -0.95
C ILE A 79 10.59 -10.50 -0.30
N ASN A 80 10.62 -10.84 0.99
CA ASN A 80 9.41 -11.13 1.76
C ASN A 80 9.08 -9.95 2.67
N ARG A 81 7.97 -9.26 2.40
CA ARG A 81 7.38 -8.22 3.25
C ARG A 81 5.99 -8.60 3.74
N GLY A 82 5.82 -9.86 4.14
CA GLY A 82 4.57 -10.35 4.73
C GLY A 82 4.48 -10.09 6.24
N TYR A 83 3.27 -9.77 6.74
CA TYR A 83 2.98 -9.59 8.16
C TYR A 83 1.69 -10.33 8.57
N GLY A 84 1.65 -10.91 9.77
CA GLY A 84 0.66 -11.95 10.11
C GLY A 84 -0.73 -11.40 10.40
N GLY A 85 -1.81 -12.12 10.03
CA GLY A 85 -3.18 -11.76 10.43
C GLY A 85 -3.80 -10.53 9.73
N ALA A 86 -3.05 -9.91 8.82
CA ALA A 86 -3.51 -8.78 8.03
C ALA A 86 -4.59 -9.17 7.01
N LYS A 87 -5.56 -8.27 6.84
CA LYS A 87 -6.64 -8.36 5.85
C LYS A 87 -6.30 -7.48 4.65
N LEU A 88 -7.00 -7.69 3.54
CA LEU A 88 -6.78 -6.90 2.31
C LEU A 88 -6.86 -5.38 2.56
N LYS A 89 -7.77 -4.92 3.43
CA LYS A 89 -7.89 -3.50 3.79
C LYS A 89 -6.62 -2.92 4.42
N ASP A 90 -5.88 -3.73 5.18
CA ASP A 90 -4.67 -3.31 5.87
C ASP A 90 -3.54 -3.14 4.83
N PHE A 91 -3.43 -4.09 3.88
CA PHE A 91 -2.52 -3.98 2.74
C PHE A 91 -2.81 -2.77 1.86
N THR A 92 -4.07 -2.48 1.56
CA THR A 92 -4.44 -1.31 0.75
C THR A 92 -3.96 -0.01 1.38
N PHE A 93 -4.01 0.09 2.71
CA PHE A 93 -3.51 1.27 3.42
C PHE A 93 -1.98 1.38 3.36
N TYR A 94 -1.27 0.28 3.61
CA TYR A 94 0.20 0.25 3.68
C TYR A 94 0.90 -0.04 2.34
N ALA A 95 0.17 -0.10 1.24
CA ALA A 95 0.70 -0.52 -0.06
C ALA A 95 1.96 0.26 -0.45
N ASN A 96 1.93 1.60 -0.34
CA ASN A 96 3.06 2.47 -0.68
C ASN A 96 4.30 2.20 0.17
N GLU A 97 4.14 1.85 1.45
CA GLU A 97 5.25 1.58 2.34
C GLU A 97 5.85 0.19 2.09
N LEU A 98 4.99 -0.79 1.84
CA LEU A 98 5.39 -2.17 1.58
C LEU A 98 6.05 -2.35 0.21
N THR A 99 5.68 -1.54 -0.79
CA THR A 99 6.25 -1.58 -2.14
C THR A 99 7.36 -0.55 -2.38
N ALA A 100 7.69 0.26 -1.37
CA ALA A 100 8.77 1.23 -1.48
C ALA A 100 10.12 0.55 -1.81
N PRO A 101 10.99 1.20 -2.58
CA PRO A 101 12.39 0.81 -2.71
C PRO A 101 13.14 0.90 -1.37
#